data_AF-A0A559ICZ2-F1
#
_entry.id   AF-A0A559ICZ2-F1
#
_cell.length_a   1.000
_cell.length_b   1.000
_cell.length_c   1.000
_cell.angle_alpha   90.00
_cell.angle_beta   90.00
_cell.angle_gamma   90.00
#
_symmetry.space_group_name_H-M   'P 1'
#
loop_
_entity.id
_entity.type
_entity.pdbx_description
1 polymer ?
#
loop_
_entity_poly.entity_id
_entity_poly.type
_entity_poly.pdbx_seq_one_letter_code
_entity_poly.pdbx_strand_id
1 'polypeptide(L)'
;MNKQTILNEMKTVFGTFNRATFVINGTEIEINKWNKQQLREHLSQWGEKAISSFKFERMGMIDVNQPIYLCFFKNDYMITNALESVIHVLQVEDVYSFTGLIESYKYVEPEVPEVPDRSVRFEYSYDFNRCSWMLTMGICMLGGCDTEFVYFENKADAIEKAVQFTNEGKEVIKVSACEDCHQEHMDWSEAY
;
A
#
# COMPACT_ATOMS: atom_id res chain seq x y z
N MET A 1 2.64 9.60 25.38
CA MET A 1 1.40 9.23 24.66
C MET A 1 0.82 7.96 25.26
N ASN A 2 -0.48 7.67 25.13
CA ASN A 2 -1.04 6.38 25.53
C ASN A 2 -0.97 5.36 24.36
N LYS A 3 -1.20 4.07 24.64
CA LYS A 3 -1.18 2.99 23.64
C LYS A 3 -2.08 3.28 22.44
N GLN A 4 -3.29 3.79 22.67
CA GLN A 4 -4.24 4.06 21.60
C GLN A 4 -3.76 5.17 20.67
N THR A 5 -3.14 6.22 21.21
CA THR A 5 -2.58 7.31 20.41
C THR A 5 -1.47 6.80 19.48
N ILE A 6 -0.56 5.96 19.99
CA ILE A 6 0.53 5.39 19.18
C ILE A 6 -0.03 4.53 18.06
N LEU A 7 -1.03 3.70 18.35
CA LEU A 7 -1.68 2.88 17.31
C LEU A 7 -2.28 3.72 16.21
N ASN A 8 -2.93 4.83 16.56
CA ASN A 8 -3.52 5.72 15.58
C ASN A 8 -2.43 6.38 14.72
N GLU A 9 -1.32 6.84 15.32
CA GLU A 9 -0.20 7.40 14.56
C GLU A 9 0.42 6.37 13.61
N MET A 10 0.68 5.15 14.09
CA MET A 10 1.21 4.08 13.25
C MET A 10 0.23 3.74 12.10
N LYS A 11 -1.07 3.68 12.37
CA LYS A 11 -2.11 3.43 11.34
C LYS A 11 -2.16 4.56 10.31
N THR A 12 -2.05 5.81 10.73
CA THR A 12 -1.98 6.96 9.81
C THR A 12 -0.76 6.84 8.89
N VAL A 13 0.41 6.53 9.44
CA VAL A 13 1.63 6.33 8.64
C VAL A 13 1.48 5.15 7.66
N PHE A 14 0.98 4.00 8.13
CA PHE A 14 0.81 2.81 7.27
C PHE A 14 -0.40 2.85 6.32
N GLY A 15 -1.22 3.89 6.42
CA GLY A 15 -2.20 4.25 5.39
C GLY A 15 -1.51 4.74 4.12
N THR A 16 -0.37 5.42 4.25
CA THR A 16 0.35 6.05 3.13
C THR A 16 1.64 5.31 2.76
N PHE A 17 2.36 4.77 3.74
CA PHE A 17 3.69 4.21 3.55
C PHE A 17 3.71 2.70 3.80
N ASN A 18 4.56 1.98 3.05
CA ASN A 18 4.77 0.54 3.26
C ASN A 18 5.96 0.25 4.19
N ARG A 19 6.75 1.26 4.55
CA ARG A 19 7.88 1.14 5.48
C ARG A 19 7.95 2.38 6.36
N ALA A 20 8.18 2.17 7.65
CA ALA A 20 8.37 3.24 8.61
C ALA A 20 9.26 2.79 9.77
N THR A 21 10.11 3.69 10.26
CA THR A 21 10.85 3.49 11.50
C THR A 21 10.27 4.37 12.61
N PHE A 22 10.03 3.76 13.76
CA PHE A 22 9.54 4.42 14.96
C PHE A 22 10.52 4.21 16.09
N VAL A 23 10.72 5.24 16.92
CA VAL A 23 11.35 5.07 18.23
C VAL A 23 10.25 5.07 19.28
N ILE A 24 10.05 3.92 19.93
CA ILE A 24 9.08 3.75 21.02
C ILE A 24 9.87 3.43 22.30
N ASN A 25 9.85 4.35 23.26
CA ASN A 25 10.57 4.19 24.54
C ASN A 25 12.06 3.88 24.38
N GLY A 26 12.71 4.62 23.48
CA GLY A 26 14.14 4.47 23.16
C GLY A 26 14.47 3.21 22.36
N THR A 27 13.48 2.38 22.04
CA THR A 27 13.65 1.23 21.15
C THR A 27 13.27 1.64 19.73
N GLU A 28 14.24 1.56 18.83
CA GLU A 28 13.99 1.72 17.40
C GLU A 28 13.36 0.44 16.84
N ILE A 29 12.31 0.64 16.03
CA ILE A 29 11.54 -0.42 15.41
C ILE A 29 11.31 -0.02 13.96
N GLU A 30 11.79 -0.85 13.05
CA GLU A 30 11.49 -0.71 11.64
C GLU A 30 10.33 -1.65 11.30
N ILE A 31 9.27 -1.12 10.68
CA ILE A 31 8.09 -1.89 10.32
C ILE A 31 7.86 -1.78 8.81
N ASN A 32 7.74 -2.94 8.17
CA ASN A 32 7.50 -3.12 6.76
C ASN A 32 6.14 -3.81 6.56
N LYS A 33 5.24 -3.17 5.81
CA LYS A 33 3.99 -3.74 5.35
C LYS A 33 4.29 -4.69 4.18
N TRP A 34 3.97 -5.96 4.37
CA TRP A 34 4.19 -7.02 3.41
C TRP A 34 2.93 -7.37 2.63
N ASN A 35 3.13 -7.80 1.39
CA ASN A 35 2.12 -8.48 0.60
C ASN A 35 2.23 -10.02 0.74
N LYS A 36 1.26 -10.73 0.15
CA LYS A 36 1.19 -12.19 0.18
C LYS A 36 2.40 -12.87 -0.47
N GLN A 37 2.98 -12.27 -1.51
CA GLN A 37 4.12 -12.83 -2.23
C GLN A 37 5.39 -12.79 -1.37
N GLN A 38 5.66 -11.66 -0.72
CA GLN A 38 6.80 -11.50 0.19
C GLN A 38 6.75 -12.50 1.35
N LEU A 39 5.56 -12.73 1.93
CA LEU A 39 5.38 -13.76 2.96
C LEU A 39 5.68 -15.17 2.42
N ARG A 40 5.22 -15.51 1.20
CA ARG A 40 5.49 -16.81 0.57
C ARG A 40 6.97 -17.02 0.30
N GLU A 41 7.66 -16.01 -0.20
CA GLU A 41 9.10 -16.05 -0.46
C GLU A 41 9.87 -16.27 0.84
N HIS A 42 9.54 -15.51 1.90
CA HIS A 42 10.12 -15.72 3.21
C HIS A 42 9.88 -17.15 3.73
N LEU A 43 8.65 -17.66 3.59
CA LEU A 43 8.31 -19.03 3.96
C LEU A 43 9.07 -20.08 3.16
N SER A 44 9.30 -19.85 1.87
CA SER A 44 10.05 -20.77 1.02
C SER A 44 11.53 -20.85 1.41
N GLN A 45 12.11 -19.74 1.84
CA GLN A 45 13.52 -19.65 2.22
C GLN A 45 13.80 -20.25 3.60
N TRP A 46 12.90 -20.00 4.57
CA TRP A 46 13.13 -20.36 5.98
C TRP A 46 12.32 -21.60 6.42
N GLY A 47 11.36 -22.04 5.60
CA GLY A 47 10.44 -23.14 5.90
C GLY A 47 9.28 -22.72 6.81
N GLU A 48 8.13 -23.39 6.69
CA GLU A 48 6.93 -23.10 7.51
C GLU A 48 7.16 -23.21 9.03
N LYS A 49 8.13 -24.05 9.43
CA LYS A 49 8.52 -24.21 10.83
C LYS A 49 9.13 -22.94 11.42
N ALA A 50 9.71 -22.07 10.60
CA ALA A 50 10.29 -20.83 11.06
C ALA A 50 9.21 -19.93 11.69
N ILE A 51 8.01 -19.85 11.12
CA ILE A 51 6.89 -19.09 11.72
C ILE A 51 6.58 -19.55 13.14
N SER A 52 6.66 -20.86 13.41
CA SER A 52 6.38 -21.40 14.75
C SER A 52 7.45 -21.00 15.78
N SER A 53 8.71 -20.81 15.37
CA SER A 53 9.77 -20.28 16.24
C SER A 53 9.70 -18.77 16.48
N PHE A 54 8.90 -18.03 15.70
CA PHE A 54 8.74 -16.58 15.81
C PHE A 54 7.45 -16.14 16.52
N LYS A 55 6.69 -17.10 17.07
CA LYS A 55 5.50 -16.79 17.87
C LYS A 55 5.92 -16.27 19.25
N PHE A 56 5.86 -14.96 19.47
CA PHE A 56 5.64 -14.49 20.83
C PHE A 56 4.35 -15.11 21.36
N GLU A 57 4.36 -15.44 22.66
CA GLU A 57 3.19 -15.97 23.35
C GLU A 57 1.97 -15.08 23.05
N ARG A 58 0.88 -15.71 22.58
CA ARG A 58 -0.41 -15.09 22.18
C ARG A 58 -0.56 -14.59 20.74
N MET A 59 0.42 -14.79 19.85
CA MET A 59 0.19 -14.49 18.43
C MET A 59 -0.63 -15.58 17.71
N GLY A 60 -1.68 -15.13 17.00
CA GLY A 60 -2.50 -15.96 16.12
C GLY A 60 -1.74 -16.42 14.86
N MET A 61 -2.41 -17.23 14.04
CA MET A 61 -1.88 -17.53 12.70
C MET A 61 -1.96 -16.29 11.81
N ILE A 62 -1.00 -16.14 10.88
CA ILE A 62 -1.01 -15.04 9.93
C ILE A 62 -2.14 -15.23 8.93
N ASP A 63 -3.07 -14.29 8.88
CA ASP A 63 -4.11 -14.19 7.86
C ASP A 63 -3.56 -13.42 6.67
N VAL A 64 -3.44 -14.10 5.54
CA VAL A 64 -2.91 -13.52 4.29
C VAL A 64 -3.86 -12.52 3.62
N ASN A 65 -5.11 -12.44 4.09
CA ASN A 65 -6.10 -11.48 3.60
C ASN A 65 -6.13 -10.20 4.43
N GLN A 66 -5.37 -10.15 5.52
CA GLN A 66 -5.17 -8.93 6.31
C GLN A 66 -3.80 -8.33 6.02
N PRO A 67 -3.59 -7.03 6.31
CA PRO A 67 -2.26 -6.43 6.26
C PRO A 67 -1.25 -7.27 7.05
N ILE A 68 -0.10 -7.55 6.47
CA ILE A 68 1.00 -8.27 7.12
C ILE A 68 2.08 -7.25 7.44
N TYR A 69 2.64 -7.28 8.64
CA TYR A 69 3.70 -6.40 9.09
C TYR A 69 4.90 -7.24 9.50
N LEU A 70 6.04 -7.02 8.85
CA LEU A 70 7.35 -7.46 9.32
C LEU A 70 7.98 -6.32 10.14
N CYS A 71 8.23 -6.58 11.42
CA CYS A 71 8.78 -5.62 12.36
C CYS A 71 10.19 -6.08 12.75
N PHE A 72 11.20 -5.23 12.59
CA PHE A 72 12.55 -5.44 13.08
C PHE A 72 12.78 -4.65 14.35
N PHE A 73 13.29 -5.36 15.36
CA PHE A 73 13.83 -4.82 16.59
C PHE A 73 15.35 -4.98 16.55
N LYS A 74 16.07 -4.37 17.51
CA LYS A 74 17.53 -4.35 17.54
C LYS A 74 18.22 -5.71 17.30
N ASN A 75 17.66 -6.79 17.86
CA ASN A 75 18.23 -8.15 17.77
C ASN A 75 17.19 -9.21 17.37
N ASP A 76 15.99 -8.81 16.95
CA ASP A 76 14.88 -9.73 16.73
C ASP A 76 13.94 -9.19 15.65
N TYR A 77 13.03 -10.03 15.16
CA TYR A 77 11.98 -9.60 14.26
C TYR A 77 10.67 -10.33 14.53
N MET A 78 9.57 -9.76 14.06
CA MET A 78 8.23 -10.29 14.22
C MET A 78 7.42 -10.11 12.95
N ILE A 79 6.65 -11.13 12.58
CA ILE A 79 5.61 -11.03 11.54
C ILE A 79 4.24 -11.07 12.22
N THR A 80 3.37 -10.10 11.94
CA THR A 80 2.04 -10.01 12.56
C THR A 80 1.02 -9.36 11.62
N ASN A 81 -0.27 -9.61 11.82
CA ASN A 81 -1.34 -8.84 11.18
C ASN A 81 -1.81 -7.63 12.01
N ALA A 82 -1.32 -7.48 13.25
CA ALA A 82 -1.81 -6.47 14.19
C ALA A 82 -0.67 -5.61 14.74
N LEU A 83 -0.71 -4.31 14.46
CA LEU A 83 0.24 -3.32 15.00
C LEU A 83 0.18 -3.27 16.55
N GLU A 84 -0.97 -3.61 17.13
CA GLU A 84 -1.16 -3.81 18.56
C GLU A 84 -0.17 -4.80 19.18
N SER A 85 0.22 -5.83 18.42
CA SER A 85 1.21 -6.82 18.85
C SER A 85 2.61 -6.20 18.97
N VAL A 86 2.95 -5.27 18.09
CA VAL A 86 4.25 -4.57 18.10
C VAL A 86 4.43 -3.81 19.39
N ILE A 87 3.39 -3.10 19.84
CA ILE A 87 3.42 -2.36 21.10
C ILE A 87 3.50 -3.32 22.29
N HIS A 88 2.85 -4.49 22.21
CA HIS A 88 2.86 -5.47 23.29
C HIS A 88 4.25 -6.08 23.54
N VAL A 89 5.00 -6.36 22.46
CA VAL A 89 6.36 -6.91 22.53
C VAL A 89 7.33 -5.99 23.27
N LEU A 90 7.09 -4.68 23.25
CA LEU A 90 7.97 -3.70 23.88
C LEU A 90 7.82 -3.64 25.41
N GLN A 91 6.87 -4.38 26.00
CA GLN A 91 6.66 -4.53 27.46
C GLN A 91 6.71 -3.22 28.27
N VAL A 92 6.26 -2.11 27.71
CA VAL A 92 6.47 -0.78 28.31
C VAL A 92 5.29 -0.32 29.15
N GLU A 93 5.63 0.25 30.32
CA GLU A 93 4.72 0.93 31.24
C GLU A 93 3.97 2.11 30.57
N ASP A 94 2.93 2.62 31.25
CA ASP A 94 1.83 3.46 30.74
C ASP A 94 2.21 4.77 30.00
N VAL A 95 3.49 5.16 29.98
CA VAL A 95 3.97 6.40 29.34
C VAL A 95 4.94 6.09 28.22
N TYR A 96 4.57 6.53 27.01
CA TYR A 96 5.36 6.31 25.80
C TYR A 96 5.98 7.60 25.24
N SER A 97 7.24 7.52 24.82
CA SER A 97 7.89 8.45 23.88
C SER A 97 7.76 7.89 22.46
N PHE A 98 7.36 8.74 21.51
CA PHE A 98 7.18 8.38 20.11
C PHE A 98 7.88 9.43 19.25
N THR A 99 8.76 8.97 18.37
CA THR A 99 9.35 9.83 17.34
C THR A 99 9.28 9.08 16.03
N GLY A 100 8.47 9.59 15.10
CA GLY A 100 8.50 9.18 13.70
C GLY A 100 9.76 9.76 13.06
N LEU A 101 10.64 8.91 12.53
CA LEU A 101 11.81 9.36 11.81
C LEU A 101 11.39 9.72 10.38
N ILE A 102 11.14 11.01 10.14
CA ILE A 102 10.58 11.57 8.90
C ILE A 102 11.38 11.15 7.64
N GLU A 103 12.66 10.83 7.79
CA GLU A 103 13.55 10.42 6.69
C GLU A 103 13.59 8.90 6.42
N SER A 104 12.84 8.09 7.20
CA SER A 104 12.80 6.62 7.06
C SER A 104 11.58 6.10 6.30
N TYR A 105 10.63 6.97 5.97
CA TYR A 105 9.43 6.61 5.22
C TYR A 105 9.81 6.39 3.76
N LYS A 106 9.99 5.13 3.37
CA LYS A 106 10.25 4.75 1.98
C LYS A 106 9.02 4.12 1.38
N TYR A 107 8.61 4.66 0.24
CA TYR A 107 7.74 3.96 -0.67
C TYR A 107 8.53 2.79 -1.26
N VAL A 108 8.19 1.57 -0.86
CA VAL A 108 8.69 0.36 -1.51
C VAL A 108 7.54 -0.08 -2.41
N GLU A 109 7.65 0.22 -3.70
CA GLU A 109 6.82 -0.46 -4.69
C GLU A 109 7.07 -1.96 -4.51
N PRO A 110 6.02 -2.79 -4.36
CA PRO A 110 6.21 -4.22 -4.38
C PRO A 110 6.92 -4.58 -5.69
N GLU A 111 8.10 -5.21 -5.61
CA GLU A 111 8.82 -5.69 -6.79
C GLU A 111 7.90 -6.65 -7.54
N VAL A 112 7.38 -6.19 -8.68
CA VAL A 112 6.56 -7.00 -9.58
C VAL A 112 7.46 -7.39 -10.74
N PRO A 113 7.44 -8.65 -11.21
CA PRO A 113 8.08 -8.98 -12.47
C PRO A 113 7.55 -8.03 -13.54
N GLU A 114 8.46 -7.24 -14.14
CA GLU A 114 8.12 -6.44 -15.30
C GLU A 114 7.50 -7.39 -16.32
N VAL A 115 6.22 -7.19 -16.63
CA VAL A 115 5.65 -7.74 -17.85
C VAL A 115 5.79 -6.60 -18.86
N PRO A 116 6.85 -6.60 -19.69
CA PRO A 116 7.09 -5.51 -20.62
C PRO A 116 6.27 -5.79 -21.87
N ASP A 117 4.96 -5.94 -21.74
CA ASP A 117 4.11 -6.05 -22.91
C ASP A 117 3.59 -4.67 -23.28
N ARG A 118 4.34 -3.99 -24.14
CA ARG A 118 3.98 -2.69 -24.74
C ARG A 118 2.68 -2.74 -25.55
N SER A 119 2.01 -3.90 -25.64
CA SER A 119 0.73 -4.06 -26.33
C SER A 119 -0.49 -3.66 -25.49
N VAL A 120 -0.38 -3.57 -24.15
CA VAL A 120 -1.53 -3.20 -23.30
C VAL A 120 -1.90 -1.74 -23.52
N ARG A 121 -3.14 -1.49 -23.95
CA ARG A 121 -3.64 -0.14 -24.30
C ARG A 121 -4.32 0.60 -23.15
N PHE A 122 -4.59 -0.08 -22.05
CA PHE A 122 -5.24 0.48 -20.87
C PHE A 122 -4.21 0.71 -19.77
N GLU A 123 -4.18 1.93 -19.24
CA GLU A 123 -3.35 2.29 -18.11
C GLU A 123 -3.99 1.81 -16.80
N TYR A 124 -3.17 1.26 -15.92
CA TYR A 124 -3.57 0.85 -14.58
C TYR A 124 -2.59 1.42 -13.56
N SER A 125 -3.10 1.79 -12.39
CA SER A 125 -2.34 2.39 -11.30
C SER A 125 -2.96 2.01 -9.95
N TYR A 126 -2.39 2.44 -8.83
CA TYR A 126 -2.91 2.14 -7.50
C TYR A 126 -3.54 3.39 -6.87
N ASP A 127 -4.81 3.29 -6.47
CA ASP A 127 -5.50 4.30 -5.67
C ASP A 127 -5.25 4.05 -4.18
N PHE A 128 -4.42 4.90 -3.59
CA PHE A 128 -4.07 4.82 -2.17
C PHE A 128 -5.24 5.16 -1.24
N ASN A 129 -6.12 6.07 -1.63
CA ASN A 129 -7.26 6.46 -0.80
C ASN A 129 -8.23 5.28 -0.63
N ARG A 130 -8.36 4.47 -1.68
CA ARG A 130 -9.24 3.28 -1.70
C ARG A 130 -8.52 1.97 -1.39
N CYS A 131 -7.18 2.01 -1.27
CA CYS A 131 -6.33 0.83 -1.14
C CYS A 131 -6.56 -0.22 -2.24
N SER A 132 -6.83 0.20 -3.47
CA SER A 132 -7.19 -0.67 -4.59
C SER A 132 -6.41 -0.34 -5.85
N TRP A 133 -6.20 -1.34 -6.72
CA TRP A 133 -5.73 -1.11 -8.08
C TRP A 133 -6.85 -0.54 -8.92
N MET A 134 -6.55 0.36 -9.84
CA MET A 134 -7.52 0.95 -10.73
C MET A 134 -7.06 0.86 -12.18
N LEU A 135 -8.03 0.71 -13.08
CA LEU A 135 -7.85 0.73 -14.53
C LEU A 135 -8.63 1.93 -15.07
N THR A 136 -7.96 2.82 -15.80
CA THR A 136 -8.59 4.00 -16.39
C THR A 136 -9.46 3.59 -17.58
N MET A 137 -10.74 3.95 -17.53
CA MET A 137 -11.74 3.65 -18.56
C MET A 137 -12.18 4.89 -19.33
N GLY A 138 -12.05 6.07 -18.74
CA GLY A 138 -12.50 7.33 -19.34
C GLY A 138 -11.49 8.44 -19.14
N ILE A 139 -11.34 9.28 -20.17
CA ILE A 139 -10.50 10.47 -20.16
C ILE A 139 -11.32 11.72 -20.50
N CYS A 140 -11.05 12.81 -19.79
CA CYS A 140 -11.58 14.13 -20.06
C CYS A 140 -11.23 14.57 -21.50
N MET A 141 -12.23 15.02 -22.26
CA MET A 141 -12.01 15.44 -23.66
C MET A 141 -11.14 16.69 -23.86
N LEU A 142 -10.96 17.51 -22.83
CA LEU A 142 -10.17 18.74 -22.90
C LEU A 142 -8.73 18.51 -22.43
N GLY A 143 -8.53 18.14 -21.17
CA GLY A 143 -7.20 18.00 -20.57
C GLY A 143 -6.65 16.57 -20.54
N GLY A 144 -7.43 15.57 -20.94
CA GLY A 144 -6.99 14.17 -20.88
C GLY A 144 -6.89 13.57 -19.48
N CYS A 145 -7.41 14.26 -18.45
CA CYS A 145 -7.47 13.74 -17.09
C CYS A 145 -8.27 12.44 -17.03
N ASP A 146 -7.86 11.51 -16.18
CA ASP A 146 -8.61 10.29 -15.93
C ASP A 146 -9.88 10.58 -15.13
N THR A 147 -11.03 10.05 -15.58
CA THR A 147 -12.34 10.37 -14.98
C THR A 147 -13.14 9.15 -14.55
N GLU A 148 -13.02 8.04 -15.30
CA GLU A 148 -13.74 6.81 -15.01
C GLU A 148 -12.75 5.67 -14.74
N PHE A 149 -13.03 4.90 -13.71
CA PHE A 149 -12.11 3.88 -13.20
C PHE A 149 -12.84 2.58 -12.89
N VAL A 150 -12.19 1.45 -13.14
CA VAL A 150 -12.58 0.15 -12.60
C VAL A 150 -11.58 -0.24 -11.52
N TYR A 151 -12.06 -0.63 -10.35
CA TYR A 151 -11.22 -0.94 -9.20
C TYR A 151 -11.09 -2.45 -8.98
N PHE A 152 -9.92 -2.87 -8.49
CA PHE A 152 -9.54 -4.25 -8.25
C PHE A 152 -8.82 -4.35 -6.90
N GLU A 153 -9.01 -5.46 -6.20
CA GLU A 153 -8.32 -5.69 -4.91
C GLU A 153 -6.82 -5.96 -5.09
N ASN A 154 -6.43 -6.50 -6.24
CA ASN A 154 -5.04 -6.87 -6.53
C ASN A 154 -4.61 -6.45 -7.94
N LYS A 155 -3.28 -6.34 -8.13
CA LYS A 155 -2.67 -5.90 -9.38
C LYS A 155 -2.89 -6.87 -10.53
N ALA A 156 -2.91 -8.17 -10.24
CA ALA A 156 -3.00 -9.20 -11.25
C ALA A 156 -4.34 -9.11 -11.99
N ASP A 157 -5.44 -8.91 -11.25
CA ASP A 157 -6.77 -8.74 -11.82
C ASP A 157 -6.86 -7.48 -12.69
N ALA A 158 -6.24 -6.37 -12.26
CA ALA A 158 -6.20 -5.13 -13.04
C ALA A 158 -5.45 -5.33 -14.37
N ILE A 159 -4.30 -6.03 -14.34
CA ILE A 159 -3.52 -6.37 -15.54
C ILE A 159 -4.31 -7.32 -16.46
N GLU A 160 -4.88 -8.39 -15.91
CA GLU A 160 -5.69 -9.34 -16.67
C GLU A 160 -6.85 -8.62 -17.38
N LYS A 161 -7.51 -7.69 -16.67
CA LYS A 161 -8.58 -6.89 -17.26
C LYS A 161 -8.09 -5.94 -18.36
N ALA A 162 -6.94 -5.28 -18.15
CA ALA A 162 -6.32 -4.40 -19.13
C ALA A 162 -6.00 -5.17 -20.43
N VAL A 163 -5.42 -6.37 -20.31
CA VAL A 163 -5.12 -7.27 -21.42
C VAL A 163 -6.41 -7.74 -22.10
N GLN A 164 -7.41 -8.14 -21.31
CA GLN A 164 -8.72 -8.54 -21.85
C GLN A 164 -9.34 -7.43 -22.70
N PHE A 165 -9.41 -6.19 -22.19
CA PHE A 165 -10.00 -5.07 -22.92
C PHE A 165 -9.19 -4.70 -24.16
N THR A 166 -7.87 -4.79 -24.08
CA THR A 166 -6.99 -4.62 -25.25
C THR A 166 -7.30 -5.66 -26.33
N ASN A 167 -7.43 -6.93 -25.96
CA ASN A 167 -7.73 -8.02 -26.89
C ASN A 167 -9.14 -7.95 -27.48
N GLU A 168 -10.09 -7.41 -26.72
CA GLU A 168 -11.45 -7.10 -27.18
C GLU A 168 -11.51 -5.89 -28.13
N GLY A 169 -10.39 -5.18 -28.33
CA GLY A 169 -10.34 -3.97 -29.15
C GLY A 169 -11.09 -2.79 -28.52
N LYS A 170 -11.29 -2.81 -27.19
CA LYS A 170 -11.87 -1.67 -26.49
C LYS A 170 -10.88 -0.51 -26.45
N GLU A 171 -11.43 0.69 -26.38
CA GLU A 171 -10.67 1.92 -26.23
C GLU A 171 -11.19 2.68 -25.00
N VAL A 172 -10.31 3.50 -24.42
CA VAL A 172 -10.67 4.45 -23.36
C VAL A 172 -11.65 5.46 -23.95
N ILE A 173 -12.78 5.68 -23.26
CA ILE A 173 -13.80 6.60 -23.75
C ILE A 173 -13.41 8.05 -23.47
N LYS A 174 -13.72 8.95 -24.40
CA LYS A 174 -13.63 10.39 -24.14
C LYS A 174 -14.95 10.85 -23.51
N VAL A 175 -14.87 11.38 -22.30
CA VAL A 175 -16.04 11.91 -21.58
C VAL A 175 -16.05 13.44 -21.64
N SER A 176 -17.14 14.04 -21.16
CA SER A 176 -17.25 15.49 -21.00
C SER A 176 -16.07 16.06 -20.20
N ALA A 177 -15.77 17.33 -20.42
CA ALA A 177 -14.75 18.02 -19.63
C ALA A 177 -15.03 17.87 -18.13
N CYS A 178 -13.99 17.54 -17.34
CA CYS A 178 -14.08 17.70 -15.90
C CYS A 178 -14.19 19.18 -15.54
N GLU A 179 -14.67 19.46 -14.34
CA GLU A 179 -14.87 20.83 -13.84
C GLU A 179 -13.59 21.67 -13.96
N ASP A 180 -12.45 21.10 -13.56
CA ASP A 180 -11.15 21.79 -13.61
C ASP A 180 -10.76 22.16 -15.05
N CYS A 181 -10.77 21.19 -15.97
CA CYS A 181 -10.43 21.45 -17.36
C CYS A 181 -11.43 22.38 -18.05
N HIS A 182 -12.71 22.31 -17.68
CA HIS A 182 -13.72 23.21 -18.20
C HIS A 182 -13.46 24.64 -17.73
N GLN A 183 -13.18 24.84 -16.44
CA GLN A 183 -12.91 26.15 -15.87
C GLN A 183 -11.64 26.76 -16.48
N GLU A 184 -10.55 26.00 -16.55
CA GLU A 184 -9.33 26.47 -17.21
C GLU A 184 -9.60 26.90 -18.65
N HIS A 185 -10.33 26.09 -19.42
CA HIS A 185 -10.65 26.45 -20.80
C HIS A 185 -11.45 27.76 -20.91
N MET A 186 -12.41 27.98 -20.01
CA MET A 186 -13.18 29.22 -19.96
C MET A 186 -12.31 30.43 -19.59
N ASP A 187 -11.44 30.29 -18.58
CA ASP A 187 -10.54 31.37 -18.14
C ASP A 187 -9.59 31.81 -19.27
N TRP A 188 -9.09 30.86 -20.06
CA TRP A 188 -8.28 31.16 -21.25
C TRP A 188 -9.08 31.86 -22.34
N SER A 189 -10.37 31.53 -22.50
CA SER A 189 -11.22 32.13 -23.53
C SER A 189 -11.60 33.58 -23.25
N GLU A 190 -11.62 34.01 -21.98
CA GLU A 190 -11.90 35.40 -21.59
C GLU A 190 -10.66 36.30 -21.69
N ALA A 191 -9.47 35.71 -21.79
CA ALA A 191 -8.21 36.43 -21.87
C ALA A 191 -7.83 36.90 -23.29
N TYR A 192 -8.58 36.48 -24.33
CA TYR A 192 -8.30 36.75 -25.76
C TYR A 192 -9.56 37.15 -26.53
#